data_AF-A0AB73IUA1-F1
#
_entry.id   AF-A0AB73IUA1-F1
#
_cell.length_a   1.000
_cell.length_b   1.000
_cell.length_c   1.000
_cell.angle_alpha   90.00
_cell.angle_beta   90.00
_cell.angle_gamma   90.00
#
_symmetry.space_group_name_H-M   'P 1'
#
loop_
_entity.id
_entity.type
_entity.pdbx_description
1 polymer ?
#
loop_
_entity_poly.entity_id
_entity_poly.type
_entity_poly.pdbx_seq_one_letter_code
_entity_poly.pdbx_strand_id
1 'polypeptide(L)'
;MPGQVTITADELKELLAERDAARALREEQEALRGALRLVTAERDLAEERLRAYRRELFSAKSEARDSDQPGLFNEAEALGASSAPAQEDTPETTVAAYTRKRRGHRKPLDPNLPREFVRHELSEAERFCANDGHALVEIGVEISEQLDVIPEQLRVIQHQRVRYACPCCDLGIKVTPAPPRIIPRGLLSESALGWIATGKYQFGMPLYRQAGLLRRFGGDISSNTIAASMVRVGLATQPVINLMRDALLDADLVYCDETTFQVLKEKGRKLQTKSYLWSQMTDSGHPVRCFTYTPGRGAQLADKLFMGIRKGAVLMTDVYERLPFAQVSVFRIRQNGCRCISGLVAAGRTAAAPYEIR
;
A
#
# COMPACT_ATOMS: atom_id res chain seq x y z
N MET A 1 86.69 -24.66 -35.77
CA MET A 1 87.30 -25.90 -35.23
C MET A 1 86.46 -26.30 -34.01
N PRO A 2 85.67 -27.38 -34.06
CA PRO A 2 85.05 -27.90 -32.85
C PRO A 2 86.17 -28.41 -31.93
N GLY A 3 86.28 -27.83 -30.73
CA GLY A 3 87.24 -28.26 -29.72
C GLY A 3 86.86 -29.68 -29.26
N GLN A 4 87.79 -30.61 -29.39
CA GLN A 4 87.62 -31.98 -28.92
C GLN A 4 87.78 -31.96 -27.39
N VAL A 5 86.66 -31.97 -26.66
CA VAL A 5 86.64 -32.08 -25.21
C VAL A 5 86.75 -33.56 -24.85
N THR A 6 87.88 -33.96 -24.25
CA THR A 6 88.08 -35.32 -23.73
C THR A 6 87.76 -35.31 -22.24
N ILE A 7 86.69 -36.01 -21.85
CA ILE A 7 86.27 -36.16 -20.45
C ILE A 7 86.85 -37.48 -19.92
N THR A 8 87.41 -37.47 -18.72
CA THR A 8 87.93 -38.70 -18.08
C THR A 8 86.79 -39.59 -17.56
N ALA A 9 87.06 -40.88 -17.36
CA ALA A 9 86.04 -41.82 -16.90
C ALA A 9 85.49 -41.48 -15.50
N ASP A 10 86.27 -40.81 -14.67
CA ASP A 10 85.86 -40.39 -13.32
C ASP A 10 85.06 -39.08 -13.35
N GLU A 11 85.43 -38.11 -14.19
CA GLU A 11 84.61 -36.91 -14.47
C GLU A 11 83.22 -37.28 -15.02
N LEU A 12 83.14 -38.31 -15.88
CA LEU A 12 81.85 -38.80 -16.38
C LEU A 12 80.98 -39.41 -15.26
N LYS A 13 81.58 -40.13 -14.29
CA LYS A 13 80.84 -40.70 -13.16
C LYS A 13 80.30 -39.61 -12.24
N GLU A 14 81.10 -38.58 -11.96
CA GLU A 14 80.68 -37.43 -11.15
C GLU A 14 79.51 -36.69 -11.79
N LEU A 15 79.59 -36.40 -13.09
CA LEU A 15 78.50 -35.75 -13.84
C LEU A 15 77.22 -36.59 -13.88
N LEU A 16 77.33 -37.92 -13.95
CA LEU A 16 76.18 -38.82 -13.87
C LEU A 16 75.55 -38.82 -12.47
N ALA A 17 76.37 -38.81 -11.41
CA ALA A 17 75.89 -38.72 -10.03
C ALA A 17 75.18 -37.38 -9.76
N GLU A 18 75.73 -36.26 -10.26
CA GLU A 18 75.09 -34.94 -10.18
C GLU A 18 73.76 -34.89 -10.95
N ARG A 19 73.71 -35.48 -12.15
CA ARG A 19 72.48 -35.57 -12.94
C ARG A 19 71.40 -36.35 -12.20
N ASP A 20 71.78 -37.48 -11.59
CA ASP A 20 70.83 -38.35 -10.90
C ASP A 20 70.34 -37.70 -9.59
N ALA A 21 71.21 -36.99 -8.86
CA ALA A 21 70.82 -36.15 -7.72
C ALA A 21 69.87 -35.00 -8.13
N ALA A 22 70.16 -34.33 -9.25
CA ALA A 22 69.30 -33.29 -9.79
C ALA A 22 67.93 -33.84 -10.25
N ARG A 23 67.88 -35.08 -10.74
CA ARG A 23 66.63 -35.77 -11.08
C ARG A 23 65.81 -36.07 -9.82
N ALA A 24 66.43 -36.64 -8.79
CA ALA A 24 65.76 -36.93 -7.52
C ALA A 24 65.18 -35.65 -6.88
N LEU A 25 65.92 -34.54 -6.88
CA LEU A 25 65.43 -33.24 -6.41
C LEU A 25 64.24 -32.72 -7.21
N ARG A 26 64.21 -32.93 -8.54
CA ARG A 26 63.07 -32.53 -9.38
C ARG A 26 61.83 -33.38 -9.09
N GLU A 27 62.00 -34.69 -8.92
CA GLU A 27 60.92 -35.60 -8.54
C GLU A 27 60.33 -35.21 -7.18
N GLU A 28 61.17 -34.88 -6.20
CA GLU A 28 60.74 -34.39 -4.89
C GLU A 28 60.01 -33.04 -4.99
N GLN A 29 60.52 -32.10 -5.80
CA GLN A 29 59.84 -30.82 -6.05
C GLN A 29 58.46 -31.00 -6.70
N GLU A 30 58.33 -31.94 -7.64
CA GLU A 30 57.05 -32.25 -8.28
C GLU A 30 56.07 -32.89 -7.29
N ALA A 31 56.54 -33.81 -6.44
CA ALA A 31 55.74 -34.41 -5.39
C ALA A 31 55.24 -33.36 -4.38
N LEU A 32 56.13 -32.47 -3.92
CA LEU A 32 55.80 -31.38 -3.01
C LEU A 32 54.81 -30.38 -3.65
N ARG A 33 54.98 -30.05 -4.93
CA ARG A 33 54.02 -29.21 -5.67
C ARG A 33 52.65 -29.89 -5.79
N GLY A 34 52.62 -31.20 -5.99
CA GLY A 34 51.39 -32.00 -5.99
C GLY A 34 50.67 -31.93 -4.64
N ALA A 35 51.39 -32.19 -3.55
CA ALA A 35 50.85 -32.11 -2.20
C ALA A 35 50.34 -30.69 -1.87
N LEU A 36 51.09 -29.65 -2.23
CA LEU A 36 50.70 -28.25 -2.01
C LEU A 36 49.39 -27.90 -2.73
N ARG A 37 49.19 -28.39 -3.96
CA ARG A 37 47.93 -28.17 -4.71
C ARG A 37 46.74 -28.81 -4.00
N LEU A 38 46.90 -30.04 -3.50
CA LEU A 38 45.83 -30.74 -2.78
C LEU A 38 45.45 -30.01 -1.49
N VAL A 39 46.44 -29.65 -0.67
CA VAL A 39 46.21 -28.92 0.60
C VAL A 39 45.58 -27.54 0.34
N THR A 40 45.99 -26.86 -0.73
CA THR A 40 45.40 -25.57 -1.12
C THR A 40 43.93 -25.72 -1.50
N ALA A 41 43.58 -26.74 -2.28
CA ALA A 41 42.19 -27.01 -2.67
C ALA A 41 41.31 -27.37 -1.46
N GLU A 42 41.84 -28.15 -0.51
CA GLU A 42 41.14 -28.48 0.73
C GLU A 42 40.90 -27.25 1.61
N ARG A 43 41.91 -26.37 1.76
CA ARG A 43 41.77 -25.09 2.46
C ARG A 43 40.68 -24.24 1.83
N ASP A 44 40.69 -24.07 0.50
CA ASP A 44 39.72 -23.22 -0.19
C ASP A 44 38.30 -23.76 -0.04
N LEU A 45 38.12 -25.08 -0.11
CA LEU A 45 36.82 -25.72 0.13
C LEU A 45 36.35 -25.54 1.58
N ALA A 46 37.25 -25.64 2.55
CA ALA A 46 36.94 -25.40 3.96
C ALA A 46 36.56 -23.94 4.22
N GLU A 47 37.27 -22.99 3.61
CA GLU A 47 36.93 -21.56 3.69
C GLU A 47 35.56 -21.26 3.09
N GLU A 48 35.23 -21.84 1.92
CA GLU A 48 33.91 -21.66 1.30
C GLU A 48 32.79 -22.24 2.17
N ARG A 49 32.99 -23.42 2.75
CA ARG A 49 32.03 -24.00 3.72
C ARG A 49 31.87 -23.10 4.94
N LEU A 50 32.95 -22.55 5.45
CA LEU A 50 32.93 -21.67 6.62
C LEU A 50 32.27 -20.32 6.30
N ARG A 51 32.46 -19.77 5.10
CA ARG A 51 31.72 -18.60 4.60
C ARG A 51 30.23 -18.90 4.45
N ALA A 52 29.86 -20.06 3.93
CA ALA A 52 28.47 -20.49 3.82
C ALA A 52 27.82 -20.62 5.21
N TYR A 53 28.47 -21.30 6.17
CA TYR A 53 27.99 -21.40 7.55
C TYR A 53 27.92 -20.04 8.25
N ARG A 54 28.92 -19.16 8.07
CA ARG A 54 28.86 -17.79 8.60
C ARG A 54 27.71 -17.00 7.99
N ARG A 55 27.40 -17.17 6.71
CA ARG A 55 26.18 -16.60 6.10
C ARG A 55 24.92 -17.22 6.71
N GLU A 56 24.84 -18.52 6.92
CA GLU A 56 23.65 -19.13 7.55
C GLU A 56 23.43 -18.68 9.01
N LEU A 57 24.52 -18.50 9.76
CA LEU A 57 24.51 -18.09 11.17
C LEU A 57 24.32 -16.58 11.35
N PHE A 58 25.01 -15.77 10.54
CA PHE A 58 25.14 -14.32 10.73
C PHE A 58 24.66 -13.47 9.56
N SER A 59 24.29 -14.05 8.41
CA SER A 59 23.52 -13.28 7.43
C SER A 59 22.20 -12.94 8.09
N ALA A 60 21.78 -11.70 7.91
CA ALA A 60 20.54 -11.23 8.47
C ALA A 60 19.42 -12.14 7.93
N LYS A 61 18.78 -12.93 8.82
CA LYS A 61 17.60 -13.76 8.49
C LYS A 61 16.39 -12.92 8.08
N SER A 62 16.57 -11.61 8.08
CA SER A 62 15.64 -10.58 7.70
C SER A 62 16.49 -9.36 7.40
N GLU A 63 16.23 -8.66 6.32
CA GLU A 63 16.22 -7.19 6.38
C GLU A 63 15.17 -6.81 7.44
N ALA A 64 15.50 -7.02 8.72
CA ALA A 64 14.72 -6.48 9.81
C ALA A 64 14.97 -4.99 9.69
N ARG A 65 14.05 -4.32 9.00
CA ARG A 65 13.85 -2.89 9.14
C ARG A 65 13.88 -2.59 10.63
N ASP A 66 14.75 -1.66 10.99
CA ASP A 66 14.77 -1.07 12.31
C ASP A 66 13.33 -0.73 12.72
N SER A 67 12.94 -1.05 13.95
CA SER A 67 11.57 -0.83 14.44
C SER A 67 11.16 0.65 14.44
N ASP A 68 12.12 1.54 14.21
CA ASP A 68 11.94 2.98 14.01
C ASP A 68 11.58 3.39 12.57
N GLN A 69 11.58 2.48 11.59
CA GLN A 69 10.95 2.75 10.30
C GLN A 69 9.46 2.32 10.33
N PRO A 70 8.51 3.27 10.50
CA PRO A 70 7.10 2.96 10.27
C PRO A 70 6.92 2.49 8.83
N GLY A 71 6.27 1.33 8.65
CA GLY A 71 5.96 0.81 7.33
C GLY A 71 5.18 1.85 6.51
N LEU A 72 5.70 2.19 5.33
CA LEU A 72 5.17 3.25 4.45
C LEU A 72 3.66 3.12 4.16
N PHE A 73 3.14 1.88 4.15
CA PHE A 73 1.77 1.61 3.69
C PHE A 73 0.76 1.33 4.81
N ASN A 74 1.14 0.72 5.95
CA ASN A 74 0.19 0.22 6.95
C ASN A 74 0.01 1.14 8.18
N GLU A 75 0.50 2.38 8.12
CA GLU A 75 0.44 3.33 9.22
C GLU A 75 -1.01 3.75 9.54
N ALA A 76 -1.89 3.89 8.53
CA ALA A 76 -3.25 4.40 8.77
C ALA A 76 -4.11 3.39 9.52
N GLU A 77 -3.99 2.11 9.17
CA GLU A 77 -4.69 1.00 9.79
C GLU A 77 -4.14 0.77 11.20
N ALA A 78 -2.81 0.81 11.37
CA ALA A 78 -2.18 0.62 12.67
C ALA A 78 -2.55 1.72 13.69
N LEU A 79 -2.52 3.00 13.27
CA LEU A 79 -2.88 4.13 14.14
C LEU A 79 -4.40 4.31 14.28
N GLY A 80 -5.16 3.97 13.23
CA GLY A 80 -6.60 4.11 13.15
C GLY A 80 -7.38 3.05 13.93
N ALA A 81 -6.82 1.85 14.14
CA ALA A 81 -7.52 0.71 14.76
C ALA A 81 -8.13 1.01 16.14
N SER A 82 -7.52 1.90 16.93
CA SER A 82 -7.98 2.28 18.28
C SER A 82 -8.51 3.73 18.35
N SER A 83 -8.70 4.39 17.21
CA SER A 83 -8.93 5.82 17.11
C SER A 83 -10.28 6.15 16.46
N ALA A 84 -10.90 7.26 16.88
CA ALA A 84 -12.10 7.77 16.23
C ALA A 84 -11.72 8.82 15.16
N PRO A 85 -12.48 8.91 14.04
CA PRO A 85 -12.28 9.97 13.06
C PRO A 85 -12.49 11.34 13.70
N ALA A 86 -11.95 12.38 13.05
CA ALA A 86 -12.16 13.74 13.51
C ALA A 86 -13.64 14.09 13.40
N GLN A 87 -14.29 14.45 14.51
CA GLN A 87 -15.68 14.92 14.51
C GLN A 87 -15.76 16.38 14.94
N GLU A 88 -16.71 17.11 14.37
CA GLU A 88 -17.07 18.47 14.79
C GLU A 88 -17.79 18.45 16.15
N ASP A 89 -17.61 19.51 16.93
CA ASP A 89 -18.35 19.73 18.17
C ASP A 89 -19.80 20.14 17.86
N THR A 90 -20.75 19.58 18.62
CA THR A 90 -22.17 19.98 18.58
C THR A 90 -22.49 20.88 19.76
N PRO A 91 -23.34 21.92 19.62
CA PRO A 91 -23.86 22.64 20.78
C PRO A 91 -24.60 21.70 21.73
N GLU A 92 -24.38 21.85 23.03
CA GLU A 92 -25.05 21.05 24.07
C GLU A 92 -26.57 21.26 23.98
N THR A 93 -27.32 20.17 23.84
CA THR A 93 -28.78 20.18 24.07
C THR A 93 -29.01 19.76 25.50
N THR A 94 -29.28 20.73 26.38
CA THR A 94 -29.67 20.47 27.77
C THR A 94 -31.09 19.89 27.80
N VAL A 95 -31.21 18.57 27.98
CA VAL A 95 -32.49 17.94 28.31
C VAL A 95 -32.53 17.75 29.82
N ALA A 96 -33.59 18.25 30.47
CA ALA A 96 -33.73 18.42 31.93
C ALA A 96 -33.64 17.14 32.80
N ALA A 97 -33.31 15.97 32.25
CA ALA A 97 -33.38 14.70 32.97
C ALA A 97 -32.05 13.95 33.12
N TYR A 98 -30.98 14.24 32.37
CA TYR A 98 -29.63 13.75 32.69
C TYR A 98 -28.53 14.47 31.90
N THR A 99 -27.42 14.81 32.57
CA THR A 99 -26.17 15.20 31.92
C THR A 99 -25.37 13.95 31.56
N ARG A 100 -25.42 13.52 30.30
CA ARG A 100 -24.42 12.57 29.81
C ARG A 100 -23.11 13.34 29.65
N LYS A 101 -22.13 13.11 30.53
CA LYS A 101 -20.74 13.51 30.24
C LYS A 101 -20.27 12.77 28.98
N ARG A 102 -20.39 13.40 27.82
CA ARG A 102 -19.74 12.92 26.60
C ARG A 102 -18.23 13.10 26.75
N ARG A 103 -17.48 12.16 26.16
CA ARG A 103 -16.03 12.14 26.21
C ARG A 103 -15.46 13.43 25.59
N GLY A 104 -14.88 14.27 26.44
CA GLY A 104 -13.89 15.30 26.10
C GLY A 104 -14.41 16.42 25.22
N HIS A 105 -14.62 17.60 25.81
CA HIS A 105 -14.63 18.85 25.07
C HIS A 105 -13.29 18.96 24.33
N ARG A 106 -13.31 18.91 22.98
CA ARG A 106 -12.10 19.10 22.18
C ARG A 106 -11.76 20.58 22.12
N LYS A 107 -10.48 20.85 21.84
CA LYS A 107 -9.98 22.22 21.67
C LYS A 107 -10.60 22.76 20.36
N PRO A 108 -11.23 23.94 20.39
CA PRO A 108 -11.75 24.57 19.18
C PRO A 108 -10.61 24.81 18.18
N LEU A 109 -10.95 24.88 16.89
CA LEU A 109 -10.00 25.27 15.84
C LEU A 109 -9.43 26.65 16.16
N ASP A 110 -8.18 26.89 15.75
CA ASP A 110 -7.47 28.13 16.07
C ASP A 110 -8.29 29.36 15.61
N PRO A 111 -8.62 30.30 16.51
CA PRO A 111 -9.39 31.48 16.17
C PRO A 111 -8.70 32.37 15.12
N ASN A 112 -7.38 32.28 14.97
CA ASN A 112 -6.61 33.07 14.01
C ASN A 112 -6.66 32.51 12.57
N LEU A 113 -7.21 31.31 12.38
CA LEU A 113 -7.40 30.77 11.04
C LEU A 113 -8.48 31.56 10.29
N PRO A 114 -8.27 31.87 8.99
CA PRO A 114 -9.25 32.55 8.17
C PRO A 114 -10.52 31.69 8.07
N ARG A 115 -11.69 32.33 8.18
CA ARG A 115 -13.00 31.68 8.13
C ARG A 115 -13.74 32.02 6.84
N GLU A 116 -14.21 30.99 6.14
CA GLU A 116 -15.16 31.13 5.04
C GLU A 116 -16.56 30.79 5.57
N PHE A 117 -17.50 31.73 5.46
CA PHE A 117 -18.87 31.54 5.92
C PHE A 117 -19.73 30.96 4.80
N VAL A 118 -20.29 29.77 5.03
CA VAL A 118 -21.21 29.11 4.10
C VAL A 118 -22.57 29.02 4.76
N ARG A 119 -23.50 29.88 4.32
CA ARG A 119 -24.88 29.91 4.83
C ARG A 119 -25.75 28.92 4.07
N HIS A 120 -26.41 28.04 4.82
CA HIS A 120 -27.37 27.06 4.31
C HIS A 120 -28.76 27.51 4.70
N GLU A 121 -29.60 27.74 3.70
CA GLU A 121 -31.00 28.13 3.85
C GLU A 121 -31.93 27.04 3.29
N LEU A 122 -33.15 26.98 3.79
CA LEU A 122 -34.20 26.15 3.18
C LEU A 122 -34.55 26.69 1.79
N SER A 123 -34.93 25.79 0.89
CA SER A 123 -35.51 26.19 -0.40
C SER A 123 -36.79 26.99 -0.18
N GLU A 124 -37.14 27.88 -1.12
CA GLU A 124 -38.33 28.76 -0.97
C GLU A 124 -39.62 27.95 -0.75
N ALA A 125 -39.75 26.78 -1.39
CA ALA A 125 -40.89 25.89 -1.23
C ALA A 125 -40.99 25.27 0.19
N GLU A 126 -39.86 25.10 0.87
CA GLU A 126 -39.82 24.49 2.21
C GLU A 126 -39.97 25.51 3.35
N ARG A 127 -39.96 26.82 3.02
CA ARG A 127 -40.13 27.93 3.97
C ARG A 127 -41.57 28.15 4.42
N PHE A 128 -42.44 27.16 4.25
CA PHE A 128 -43.82 27.18 4.72
C PHE A 128 -44.06 26.12 5.80
N CYS A 129 -44.86 26.48 6.80
CA CYS A 129 -45.28 25.59 7.86
C CYS A 129 -46.10 24.43 7.28
N ALA A 130 -45.75 23.20 7.62
CA ALA A 130 -46.50 22.03 7.17
C ALA A 130 -47.89 21.91 7.83
N ASN A 131 -48.10 22.60 8.95
CA ASN A 131 -49.35 22.53 9.72
C ASN A 131 -50.35 23.60 9.31
N ASP A 132 -49.89 24.85 9.18
CA ASP A 132 -50.79 26.01 8.99
C ASP A 132 -50.48 26.82 7.71
N GLY A 133 -49.53 26.37 6.88
CA GLY A 133 -49.18 27.00 5.60
C GLY A 133 -48.50 28.37 5.70
N HIS A 134 -48.30 28.92 6.90
CA HIS A 134 -47.67 30.23 7.10
C HIS A 134 -46.18 30.22 6.75
N ALA A 135 -45.66 31.35 6.29
CA ALA A 135 -44.24 31.54 6.03
C ALA A 135 -43.45 31.44 7.34
N LEU A 136 -42.37 30.67 7.31
CA LEU A 136 -41.47 30.49 8.46
C LEU A 136 -40.52 31.67 8.59
N VAL A 137 -40.21 32.04 9.83
CA VAL A 137 -39.30 33.14 10.18
C VAL A 137 -37.99 32.58 10.71
N GLU A 138 -36.87 33.22 10.35
CA GLU A 138 -35.55 32.88 10.87
C GLU A 138 -35.46 33.21 12.37
N ILE A 139 -35.08 32.21 13.17
CA ILE A 139 -34.94 32.33 14.64
C ILE A 139 -33.49 32.24 15.12
N GLY A 140 -32.57 31.81 14.26
CA GLY A 140 -31.16 31.67 14.61
C GLY A 140 -30.41 30.74 13.67
N VAL A 141 -29.14 30.50 13.98
CA VAL A 141 -28.22 29.74 13.13
C VAL A 141 -27.48 28.70 13.96
N GLU A 142 -27.48 27.44 13.50
CA GLU A 142 -26.57 26.41 14.01
C GLU A 142 -25.22 26.51 13.28
N ILE A 143 -24.14 26.64 14.05
CA ILE A 143 -22.79 26.78 13.52
C ILE A 143 -22.06 25.44 13.63
N SER A 144 -21.36 25.05 12.56
CA SER A 144 -20.41 23.93 12.54
C SER A 144 -19.16 24.33 11.76
N GLU A 145 -17.98 23.90 12.21
CA GLU A 145 -16.69 24.30 11.65
C GLU A 145 -15.90 23.10 11.11
N GLN A 146 -15.43 23.20 9.87
CA GLN A 146 -14.51 22.24 9.25
C GLN A 146 -13.14 22.87 8.99
N LEU A 147 -12.08 22.12 9.26
CA LEU A 147 -10.75 22.48 8.80
C LEU A 147 -10.60 22.14 7.31
N ASP A 148 -10.24 23.14 6.53
CA ASP A 148 -10.03 23.04 5.10
C ASP A 148 -8.58 23.37 4.73
N VAL A 149 -8.09 22.71 3.68
CA VAL A 149 -6.73 22.88 3.17
C VAL A 149 -6.82 23.39 1.75
N ILE A 150 -6.46 24.66 1.55
CA ILE A 150 -6.02 25.15 0.26
C ILE A 150 -4.51 24.87 0.21
N PRO A 151 -3.92 24.42 -0.91
CA PRO A 151 -2.47 24.32 -1.01
C PRO A 151 -1.79 25.58 -0.44
N GLU A 152 -0.89 25.38 0.53
CA GLU A 152 -0.15 26.42 1.29
C GLU A 152 -0.93 27.21 2.37
N GLN A 153 -2.25 27.03 2.52
CA GLN A 153 -3.06 27.76 3.49
C GLN A 153 -4.08 26.87 4.22
N LEU A 154 -4.11 26.97 5.55
CA LEU A 154 -5.23 26.44 6.34
C LEU A 154 -6.32 27.48 6.51
N ARG A 155 -7.57 27.03 6.41
CA ARG A 155 -8.75 27.85 6.69
C ARG A 155 -9.82 27.02 7.38
N VAL A 156 -10.83 27.69 7.92
CA VAL A 156 -11.99 27.06 8.53
C VAL A 156 -13.21 27.37 7.67
N ILE A 157 -13.92 26.35 7.22
CA ILE A 157 -15.24 26.51 6.62
C ILE A 157 -16.25 26.50 7.77
N GLN A 158 -16.90 27.64 8.01
CA GLN A 158 -17.95 27.75 9.00
C GLN A 158 -19.32 27.63 8.32
N HIS A 159 -19.98 26.50 8.51
CA HIS A 159 -21.31 26.26 8.00
C HIS A 159 -22.36 26.79 8.97
N GLN A 160 -23.21 27.67 8.44
CA GLN A 160 -24.28 28.36 9.15
C GLN A 160 -25.62 27.81 8.68
N ARG A 161 -26.21 26.88 9.43
CA ARG A 161 -27.50 26.26 9.11
C ARG A 161 -28.63 27.06 9.75
N VAL A 162 -29.43 27.72 8.93
CA VAL A 162 -30.51 28.57 9.43
C VAL A 162 -31.61 27.72 10.05
N ARG A 163 -32.06 28.14 11.23
CA ARG A 163 -33.23 27.64 11.94
C ARG A 163 -34.42 28.56 11.65
N TYR A 164 -35.51 27.94 11.24
CA TYR A 164 -36.78 28.60 10.95
C TYR A 164 -37.85 28.13 11.94
N ALA A 165 -38.78 29.00 12.32
CA ALA A 165 -39.95 28.66 13.12
C ALA A 165 -41.22 29.31 12.55
N CYS A 166 -42.36 28.64 12.75
CA CYS A 166 -43.65 29.22 12.43
C CYS A 166 -44.00 30.28 13.48
N PRO A 167 -44.42 31.50 13.09
CA PRO A 167 -44.87 32.50 14.04
C PRO A 167 -46.24 32.20 14.64
N CYS A 168 -47.02 31.31 14.02
CA CYS A 168 -48.41 31.02 14.38
C CYS A 168 -48.59 29.73 15.19
N CYS A 169 -47.66 28.78 15.09
CA CYS A 169 -47.71 27.52 15.82
C CYS A 169 -46.35 27.16 16.43
N ASP A 170 -46.34 26.64 17.65
CA ASP A 170 -45.12 26.22 18.34
C ASP A 170 -44.50 24.93 17.76
N LEU A 171 -45.17 24.31 16.79
CA LEU A 171 -44.79 23.03 16.20
C LEU A 171 -44.00 23.14 14.89
N GLY A 172 -43.89 24.34 14.31
CA GLY A 172 -43.34 24.56 12.97
C GLY A 172 -41.84 24.84 12.90
N ILE A 173 -41.01 24.18 13.71
CA ILE A 173 -39.55 24.41 13.71
C ILE A 173 -38.88 23.54 12.63
N LYS A 174 -38.17 24.18 11.69
CA LYS A 174 -37.35 23.52 10.68
C LYS A 174 -35.91 24.00 10.75
N VAL A 175 -34.96 23.08 10.76
CA VAL A 175 -33.53 23.40 10.66
C VAL A 175 -33.05 22.99 9.28
N THR A 176 -32.35 23.88 8.59
CA THR A 176 -31.77 23.56 7.28
C THR A 176 -30.89 22.31 7.41
N PRO A 177 -31.06 21.27 6.58
CA PRO A 177 -30.29 20.03 6.70
C PRO A 177 -28.80 20.30 6.56
N ALA A 178 -27.98 19.47 7.22
CA ALA A 178 -26.53 19.56 7.03
C ALA A 178 -26.17 19.07 5.62
N PRO A 179 -25.20 19.70 4.94
CA PRO A 179 -24.74 19.22 3.65
C PRO A 179 -24.23 17.78 3.78
N PRO A 180 -24.42 16.93 2.74
CA PRO A 180 -23.87 15.58 2.75
C PRO A 180 -22.34 15.66 2.76
N ARG A 181 -21.72 14.84 3.60
CA ARG A 181 -20.26 14.79 3.78
C ARG A 181 -19.78 13.35 3.75
N ILE A 182 -18.56 13.14 3.28
CA ILE A 182 -17.97 11.79 3.18
C ILE A 182 -17.84 11.11 4.56
N ILE A 183 -17.50 11.87 5.59
CA ILE A 183 -17.56 11.46 7.00
C ILE A 183 -18.65 12.31 7.66
N PRO A 184 -19.77 11.71 8.09
CA PRO A 184 -20.82 12.45 8.79
C PRO A 184 -20.26 13.17 10.03
N ARG A 185 -20.48 14.49 10.09
CA ARG A 185 -19.95 15.39 11.14
C ARG A 185 -18.42 15.37 11.22
N GLY A 186 -17.74 15.09 10.11
CA GLY A 186 -16.29 15.07 10.04
C GLY A 186 -15.69 16.46 10.18
N LEU A 187 -14.62 16.60 10.98
CA LEU A 187 -13.91 17.87 11.18
C LEU A 187 -13.14 18.32 9.93
N LEU A 188 -12.68 17.38 9.11
CA LEU A 188 -11.89 17.67 7.90
C LEU A 188 -12.84 17.82 6.71
N SER A 189 -12.64 18.87 5.91
CA SER A 189 -13.32 19.02 4.61
C SER A 189 -12.89 17.93 3.62
N GLU A 190 -13.65 17.75 2.55
CA GLU A 190 -13.32 16.84 1.45
C GLU A 190 -11.97 17.21 0.80
N SER A 191 -11.68 18.50 0.64
CA SER A 191 -10.40 18.97 0.11
C SER A 191 -9.24 18.66 1.06
N ALA A 192 -9.44 18.83 2.37
CA ALA A 192 -8.45 18.47 3.38
C ALA A 192 -8.18 16.96 3.38
N LEU A 193 -9.23 16.14 3.29
CA LEU A 193 -9.10 14.68 3.17
C LEU A 193 -8.37 14.29 1.88
N GLY A 194 -8.66 14.95 0.77
CA GLY A 194 -7.97 14.75 -0.52
C GLY A 194 -6.48 15.11 -0.46
N TRP A 195 -6.14 16.23 0.17
CA TRP A 195 -4.75 16.65 0.39
C TRP A 195 -3.99 15.62 1.24
N ILE A 196 -4.59 15.15 2.34
CA ILE A 196 -3.99 14.13 3.22
C ILE A 196 -3.80 12.81 2.46
N ALA A 197 -4.81 12.35 1.73
CA ALA A 197 -4.75 11.11 0.96
C ALA A 197 -3.65 11.18 -0.10
N THR A 198 -3.55 12.29 -0.83
CA THR A 198 -2.49 12.52 -1.82
C THR A 198 -1.12 12.54 -1.16
N GLY A 199 -0.97 13.28 -0.06
CA GLY A 199 0.26 13.30 0.75
C GLY A 199 0.71 11.91 1.18
N LYS A 200 -0.22 11.08 1.66
CA LYS A 200 0.08 9.74 2.17
C LYS A 200 0.41 8.76 1.05
N TYR A 201 -0.47 8.65 0.06
CA TYR A 201 -0.42 7.55 -0.91
C TYR A 201 0.34 7.89 -2.19
N GLN A 202 0.26 9.14 -2.67
CA GLN A 202 0.98 9.57 -3.87
C GLN A 202 2.42 9.98 -3.55
N PHE A 203 2.62 10.74 -2.47
CA PHE A 203 3.93 11.31 -2.12
C PHE A 203 4.66 10.56 -1.00
N GLY A 204 4.06 9.52 -0.43
CA GLY A 204 4.69 8.69 0.61
C GLY A 204 4.99 9.45 1.90
N MET A 205 4.27 10.54 2.19
CA MET A 205 4.47 11.34 3.40
C MET A 205 3.78 10.65 4.59
N PRO A 206 4.51 10.26 5.64
CA PRO A 206 3.91 9.64 6.84
C PRO A 206 2.89 10.57 7.51
N LEU A 207 1.84 9.99 8.09
CA LEU A 207 0.72 10.76 8.66
C LEU A 207 1.15 11.62 9.85
N TYR A 208 2.13 11.19 10.65
CA TYR A 208 2.69 12.04 11.71
C TYR A 208 3.39 13.29 11.16
N ARG A 209 4.02 13.18 9.97
CA ARG A 209 4.68 14.32 9.33
C ARG A 209 3.66 15.31 8.79
N GLN A 210 2.57 14.80 8.21
CA GLN A 210 1.43 15.62 7.80
C GLN A 210 0.76 16.30 8.99
N ALA A 211 0.55 15.59 10.10
CA ALA A 211 0.03 16.17 11.35
C ALA A 211 0.93 17.31 11.87
N GLY A 212 2.26 17.09 11.84
CA GLY A 212 3.23 18.13 12.18
C GLY A 212 3.16 19.36 11.27
N LEU A 213 2.93 19.15 9.97
CA LEU A 213 2.75 20.23 9.00
C LEU A 213 1.47 21.03 9.29
N LEU A 214 0.34 20.35 9.51
CA LEU A 214 -0.92 21.00 9.87
C LEU A 214 -0.78 21.83 11.15
N ARG A 215 -0.09 21.29 12.17
CA ARG A 215 0.16 22.01 13.43
C ARG A 215 0.93 23.31 13.23
N ARG A 216 1.89 23.35 12.31
CA ARG A 216 2.65 24.59 12.00
C ARG A 216 1.76 25.71 11.47
N PHE A 217 0.66 25.36 10.83
CA PHE A 217 -0.31 26.30 10.29
C PHE A 217 -1.53 26.50 11.19
N GLY A 218 -1.50 26.03 12.46
CA GLY A 218 -2.60 26.19 13.42
C GLY A 218 -3.60 25.02 13.46
N GLY A 219 -3.44 24.00 12.62
CA GLY A 219 -4.26 22.78 12.61
C GLY A 219 -3.75 21.72 13.59
N ASP A 220 -4.15 21.80 14.86
CA ASP A 220 -3.73 20.83 15.88
C ASP A 220 -4.56 19.53 15.83
N ILE A 221 -4.22 18.64 14.90
CA ILE A 221 -4.88 17.32 14.73
C ILE A 221 -3.86 16.21 14.91
N SER A 222 -4.17 15.21 15.73
CA SER A 222 -3.27 14.07 15.94
C SER A 222 -3.22 13.14 14.73
N SER A 223 -2.05 12.52 14.50
CA SER A 223 -1.84 11.53 13.43
C SER A 223 -2.85 10.37 13.50
N ASN A 224 -3.19 9.92 14.70
CA ASN A 224 -4.22 8.92 14.95
C ASN A 224 -5.62 9.33 14.45
N THR A 225 -5.97 10.59 14.63
CA THR A 225 -7.25 11.14 14.17
C THR A 225 -7.28 11.24 12.64
N ILE A 226 -6.16 11.63 12.04
CA ILE A 226 -6.00 11.65 10.57
C ILE A 226 -6.11 10.23 10.02
N ALA A 227 -5.42 9.27 10.63
CA ALA A 227 -5.43 7.86 10.25
C ALA A 227 -6.85 7.27 10.28
N ALA A 228 -7.59 7.48 11.37
CA ALA A 228 -8.99 7.06 11.46
C ALA A 228 -9.88 7.71 10.39
N SER A 229 -9.61 8.96 10.03
CA SER A 229 -10.32 9.65 8.94
C SER A 229 -10.01 9.02 7.58
N MET A 230 -8.75 8.69 7.29
CA MET A 230 -8.35 8.00 6.05
C MET A 230 -8.98 6.61 5.90
N VAL A 231 -9.08 5.85 6.99
CA VAL A 231 -9.79 4.55 6.96
C VAL A 231 -11.26 4.73 6.60
N ARG A 232 -11.93 5.76 7.16
CA ARG A 232 -13.33 6.05 6.85
C ARG A 232 -13.53 6.51 5.41
N VAL A 233 -12.61 7.33 4.88
CA VAL A 233 -12.61 7.71 3.45
C VAL A 233 -12.44 6.48 2.56
N GLY A 234 -11.52 5.56 2.92
CA GLY A 234 -11.36 4.30 2.19
C GLY A 234 -12.64 3.47 2.13
N LEU A 235 -13.36 3.35 3.26
CA LEU A 235 -14.66 2.66 3.29
C LEU A 235 -15.74 3.38 2.46
N ALA A 236 -15.81 4.71 2.56
CA ALA A 236 -16.80 5.51 1.84
C ALA A 236 -16.58 5.51 0.31
N THR A 237 -15.34 5.30 -0.14
CA THR A 237 -14.98 5.24 -1.57
C THR A 237 -15.14 3.85 -2.19
N GLN A 238 -15.54 2.84 -1.41
CA GLN A 238 -15.77 1.47 -1.89
C GLN A 238 -16.66 1.38 -3.14
N PRO A 239 -17.77 2.15 -3.29
CA PRO A 239 -18.58 2.09 -4.51
C PRO A 239 -17.81 2.49 -5.77
N VAL A 240 -16.90 3.47 -5.67
CA VAL A 240 -16.04 3.88 -6.78
C VAL A 240 -15.03 2.79 -7.11
N ILE A 241 -14.43 2.18 -6.08
CA ILE A 241 -13.51 1.04 -6.25
C ILE A 241 -14.21 -0.14 -6.94
N ASN A 242 -15.48 -0.39 -6.61
CA ASN A 242 -16.28 -1.43 -7.25
C ASN A 242 -16.50 -1.13 -8.74
N LEU A 243 -16.89 0.11 -9.10
CA LEU A 243 -17.05 0.51 -10.50
C LEU A 243 -15.73 0.40 -11.28
N MET A 244 -14.61 0.78 -10.68
CA MET A 244 -13.29 0.58 -11.27
C MET A 244 -13.00 -0.90 -11.48
N ARG A 245 -13.34 -1.75 -10.52
CA ARG A 245 -13.18 -3.21 -10.63
C ARG A 245 -14.04 -3.80 -11.73
N ASP A 246 -15.29 -3.36 -11.86
CA ASP A 246 -16.20 -3.80 -12.92
C ASP A 246 -15.64 -3.42 -14.30
N ALA A 247 -15.16 -2.19 -14.46
CA ALA A 247 -14.50 -1.74 -15.70
C ALA A 247 -13.21 -2.51 -15.99
N LEU A 248 -12.46 -2.89 -14.96
CA LEU A 248 -11.26 -3.71 -15.11
C LEU A 248 -11.58 -5.13 -15.58
N LEU A 249 -12.63 -5.74 -15.01
CA LEU A 249 -13.09 -7.08 -15.40
C LEU A 249 -13.73 -7.08 -16.79
N ASP A 250 -14.31 -5.97 -17.24
CA ASP A 250 -14.87 -5.83 -18.58
C ASP A 250 -13.83 -5.48 -19.67
N ALA A 251 -12.57 -5.25 -19.31
CA ALA A 251 -11.54 -4.90 -20.30
C ALA A 251 -11.11 -6.09 -21.17
N ASP A 252 -10.74 -5.81 -22.43
CA ASP A 252 -10.23 -6.82 -23.35
C ASP A 252 -8.80 -7.25 -23.01
N LEU A 253 -8.00 -6.35 -22.44
CA LEU A 253 -6.63 -6.59 -22.01
C LEU A 253 -6.40 -6.09 -20.59
N VAL A 254 -6.03 -7.00 -19.70
CA VAL A 254 -5.66 -6.73 -18.31
C VAL A 254 -4.20 -7.10 -18.10
N TYR A 255 -3.42 -6.17 -17.56
CA TYR A 255 -2.08 -6.43 -17.05
C TYR A 255 -2.19 -6.69 -15.56
N CYS A 256 -1.46 -7.70 -15.08
CA CYS A 256 -1.41 -8.04 -13.68
C CYS A 256 0.03 -8.36 -13.28
N ASP A 257 0.47 -7.67 -12.24
CA ASP A 257 1.76 -7.86 -11.60
C ASP A 257 1.55 -8.07 -10.10
N GLU A 258 2.47 -8.78 -9.46
CA GLU A 258 2.43 -9.11 -8.03
C GLU A 258 3.64 -8.53 -7.30
N THR A 259 3.38 -7.82 -6.21
CA THR A 259 4.44 -7.37 -5.31
C THR A 259 4.28 -8.04 -3.95
N THR A 260 5.32 -8.71 -3.47
CA THR A 260 5.28 -9.36 -2.15
C THR A 260 5.65 -8.39 -1.05
N PHE A 261 4.93 -8.44 0.08
CA PHE A 261 5.22 -7.65 1.26
C PHE A 261 4.84 -8.42 2.52
N GLN A 262 5.32 -7.95 3.68
CA GLN A 262 4.95 -8.50 4.98
C GLN A 262 3.92 -7.59 5.64
N VAL A 263 2.83 -8.18 6.12
CA VAL A 263 1.81 -7.45 6.88
C VAL A 263 1.96 -7.79 8.36
N LEU A 264 2.09 -6.75 9.17
CA LEU A 264 2.17 -6.90 10.62
C LEU A 264 0.79 -7.22 11.21
N LYS A 265 0.77 -8.04 12.26
CA LYS A 265 -0.44 -8.38 13.05
C LYS A 265 -1.58 -9.05 12.26
N GLU A 266 -1.25 -9.81 11.22
CA GLU A 266 -2.23 -10.69 10.59
C GLU A 266 -2.68 -11.80 11.55
N LYS A 267 -3.99 -11.93 11.75
CA LYS A 267 -4.56 -12.92 12.66
C LYS A 267 -4.26 -14.34 12.16
N GLY A 268 -3.56 -15.13 12.98
CA GLY A 268 -3.24 -16.53 12.66
C GLY A 268 -2.09 -16.73 11.67
N ARG A 269 -1.32 -15.69 11.33
CA ARG A 269 -0.15 -15.79 10.43
C ARG A 269 1.12 -15.28 11.10
N LYS A 270 2.25 -15.91 10.78
CA LYS A 270 3.57 -15.48 11.27
C LYS A 270 3.96 -14.17 10.59
N LEU A 271 4.59 -13.23 11.30
CA LEU A 271 5.01 -11.93 10.76
C LEU A 271 5.91 -12.05 9.52
N GLN A 272 6.72 -13.10 9.44
CA GLN A 272 7.63 -13.35 8.31
C GLN A 272 6.93 -13.90 7.06
N THR A 273 5.64 -14.19 7.13
CA THR A 273 4.91 -14.78 6.00
C THR A 273 4.68 -13.71 4.93
N LYS A 274 4.97 -14.05 3.68
CA LYS A 274 4.71 -13.17 2.54
C LYS A 274 3.21 -13.06 2.28
N SER A 275 2.77 -11.83 2.05
CA SER A 275 1.48 -11.47 1.48
C SER A 275 1.70 -10.80 0.12
N TYR A 276 0.64 -10.68 -0.67
CA TYR A 276 0.73 -10.32 -2.08
C TYR A 276 -0.17 -9.11 -2.36
N LEU A 277 0.38 -8.11 -3.03
CA LEU A 277 -0.37 -6.99 -3.59
C LEU A 277 -0.41 -7.17 -5.10
N TRP A 278 -1.61 -7.40 -5.64
CA TRP A 278 -1.83 -7.56 -7.07
C TRP A 278 -2.12 -6.19 -7.66
N SER A 279 -1.19 -5.68 -8.46
CA SER A 279 -1.39 -4.47 -9.27
C SER A 279 -2.03 -4.90 -10.58
N GLN A 280 -3.22 -4.40 -10.84
CA GLN A 280 -3.96 -4.69 -12.06
C GLN A 280 -4.20 -3.38 -12.80
N MET A 281 -3.97 -3.39 -14.11
CA MET A 281 -4.21 -2.23 -14.96
C MET A 281 -4.79 -2.61 -16.31
N THR A 282 -5.52 -1.68 -16.90
CA THR A 282 -6.09 -1.80 -18.25
C THR A 282 -5.43 -0.79 -19.18
N ASP A 283 -5.24 -1.19 -20.44
CA ASP A 283 -4.79 -0.30 -21.53
C ASP A 283 -5.88 -0.14 -22.60
N SER A 284 -6.84 -1.06 -22.65
CA SER A 284 -8.05 -0.98 -23.48
C SER A 284 -9.22 -0.40 -22.70
N GLY A 285 -9.94 0.58 -23.27
CA GLY A 285 -11.15 1.16 -22.67
C GLY A 285 -10.84 2.24 -21.64
N HIS A 286 -11.45 2.15 -20.45
CA HIS A 286 -11.17 3.09 -19.36
C HIS A 286 -9.84 2.76 -18.67
N PRO A 287 -8.92 3.73 -18.48
CA PRO A 287 -7.67 3.48 -17.79
C PRO A 287 -7.92 3.26 -16.30
N VAL A 288 -7.83 2.01 -15.86
CA VAL A 288 -8.05 1.60 -14.47
C VAL A 288 -6.74 1.09 -13.89
N ARG A 289 -6.49 1.44 -12.62
CA ARG A 289 -5.41 0.88 -11.80
C ARG A 289 -6.02 0.44 -10.47
N CYS A 290 -6.02 -0.86 -10.22
CA CYS A 290 -6.56 -1.44 -9.00
C CYS A 290 -5.50 -2.27 -8.29
N PHE A 291 -5.43 -2.10 -6.97
CA PHE A 291 -4.58 -2.91 -6.11
C PHE A 291 -5.46 -3.83 -5.26
N THR A 292 -5.20 -5.14 -5.30
CA THR A 292 -5.90 -6.10 -4.44
C THR A 292 -4.90 -6.81 -3.55
N TYR A 293 -5.13 -6.84 -2.24
CA TYR A 293 -4.34 -7.61 -1.30
C TYR A 293 -4.85 -9.06 -1.23
N THR A 294 -3.93 -10.03 -1.20
CA THR A 294 -4.23 -11.41 -0.80
C THR A 294 -3.19 -11.93 0.19
N PRO A 295 -3.62 -12.78 1.16
CA PRO A 295 -2.69 -13.35 2.13
C PRO A 295 -1.75 -14.38 1.50
N GLY A 296 -2.14 -15.04 0.41
CA GLY A 296 -1.33 -16.06 -0.25
C GLY A 296 -1.31 -15.94 -1.76
N ARG A 297 -0.56 -16.85 -2.38
CA ARG A 297 -0.34 -16.97 -3.82
C ARG A 297 -0.77 -18.37 -4.26
N GLY A 298 -2.08 -18.54 -4.42
CA GLY A 298 -2.69 -19.82 -4.75
C GLY A 298 -3.75 -19.63 -5.81
N ALA A 299 -3.96 -20.66 -6.64
CA ALA A 299 -4.94 -20.69 -7.72
C ALA A 299 -6.31 -20.14 -7.31
N GLN A 300 -6.83 -20.61 -6.17
CA GLN A 300 -8.14 -20.20 -5.64
C GLN A 300 -8.24 -18.68 -5.36
N LEU A 301 -7.13 -18.03 -5.04
CA LEU A 301 -7.11 -16.57 -4.81
C LEU A 301 -7.07 -15.82 -6.13
N ALA A 302 -6.37 -16.36 -7.14
CA ALA A 302 -6.38 -15.81 -8.48
C ALA A 302 -7.77 -15.96 -9.14
N ASP A 303 -8.44 -17.10 -8.95
CA ASP A 303 -9.81 -17.31 -9.43
C ASP A 303 -10.78 -16.28 -8.82
N LYS A 304 -10.61 -15.94 -7.54
CA LYS A 304 -11.38 -14.87 -6.89
C LYS A 304 -11.03 -13.49 -7.43
N LEU A 305 -9.76 -13.26 -7.78
CA LEU A 305 -9.30 -11.96 -8.28
C LEU A 305 -9.97 -11.63 -9.62
N PHE A 306 -10.05 -12.61 -10.52
CA PHE A 306 -10.58 -12.47 -11.88
C PHE A 306 -11.96 -13.11 -12.08
N MET A 307 -12.68 -13.38 -11.00
CA MET A 307 -14.05 -13.85 -11.08
C MET A 307 -14.91 -12.82 -11.83
N GLY A 308 -15.61 -13.26 -12.88
CA GLY A 308 -16.46 -12.38 -13.68
C GLY A 308 -15.72 -11.57 -14.75
N ILE A 309 -14.44 -11.86 -15.00
CA ILE A 309 -13.71 -11.27 -16.13
C ILE A 309 -14.41 -11.58 -17.45
N ARG A 310 -14.42 -10.59 -18.35
CA ARG A 310 -15.02 -10.68 -19.68
C ARG A 310 -14.51 -11.92 -20.40
N LYS A 311 -15.44 -12.65 -20.99
CA LYS A 311 -15.12 -13.82 -21.80
C LYS A 311 -14.27 -13.42 -22.99
N GLY A 312 -13.10 -14.04 -23.13
CA GLY A 312 -12.15 -13.74 -24.21
C GLY A 312 -11.16 -12.62 -23.88
N ALA A 313 -11.22 -12.04 -22.68
CA ALA A 313 -10.20 -11.11 -22.20
C ALA A 313 -8.82 -11.79 -22.10
N VAL A 314 -7.79 -10.99 -22.35
CA VAL A 314 -6.38 -11.35 -22.30
C VAL A 314 -5.80 -10.89 -20.98
N LEU A 315 -5.25 -11.83 -20.20
CA LEU A 315 -4.46 -11.50 -19.01
C LEU A 315 -2.97 -11.58 -19.32
N MET A 316 -2.28 -10.46 -19.12
CA MET A 316 -0.84 -10.31 -19.24
C MET A 316 -0.18 -10.33 -17.87
N THR A 317 0.73 -11.27 -17.65
CA THR A 317 1.49 -11.39 -16.41
C THR A 317 2.88 -11.97 -16.71
N ASP A 318 3.87 -11.65 -15.89
CA ASP A 318 5.28 -11.99 -16.12
C ASP A 318 5.62 -13.44 -15.72
N VAL A 319 4.97 -14.00 -14.68
CA VAL A 319 5.28 -15.35 -14.18
C VAL A 319 4.07 -16.01 -13.52
N TYR A 320 3.59 -17.14 -14.05
CA TYR A 320 2.99 -18.16 -13.19
C TYR A 320 3.07 -19.60 -13.71
N GLU A 321 3.45 -20.50 -12.80
CA GLU A 321 3.34 -21.95 -12.88
C GLU A 321 1.85 -22.33 -12.87
N ARG A 322 1.25 -22.48 -14.07
CA ARG A 322 -0.16 -22.89 -14.30
C ARG A 322 -1.14 -22.34 -13.25
N LEU A 323 -1.50 -21.06 -13.37
CA LEU A 323 -2.78 -20.59 -12.82
C LEU A 323 -3.88 -21.39 -13.53
N PRO A 324 -4.71 -22.17 -12.83
CA PRO A 324 -5.76 -22.96 -13.44
C PRO A 324 -6.98 -22.07 -13.69
N PHE A 325 -6.78 -20.98 -14.43
CA PHE A 325 -7.92 -20.18 -14.87
C PHE A 325 -8.70 -20.99 -15.89
N ALA A 326 -9.80 -21.62 -15.46
CA ALA A 326 -10.67 -22.36 -16.37
C ALA A 326 -11.36 -21.44 -17.40
N GLN A 327 -11.29 -20.11 -17.22
CA GLN A 327 -12.04 -19.12 -18.01
C GLN A 327 -11.19 -18.01 -18.66
N VAL A 328 -9.88 -17.94 -18.37
CA VAL A 328 -9.00 -16.89 -18.87
C VAL A 328 -7.92 -17.50 -19.75
N SER A 329 -7.81 -16.99 -20.98
CA SER A 329 -6.67 -17.33 -21.84
C SER A 329 -5.49 -16.51 -21.36
N VAL A 330 -4.50 -17.16 -20.72
CA VAL A 330 -3.27 -16.50 -20.28
C VAL A 330 -2.32 -16.43 -21.46
N PHE A 331 -1.96 -15.22 -21.89
CA PHE A 331 -1.05 -15.00 -23.01
C PHE A 331 0.34 -14.61 -22.51
N ARG A 332 1.36 -15.22 -23.10
CA ARG A 332 2.76 -14.93 -22.80
C ARG A 332 3.32 -13.95 -23.83
N ILE A 333 3.64 -12.72 -23.43
CA ILE A 333 4.37 -11.78 -24.30
C ILE A 333 5.88 -11.95 -24.10
N ARG A 334 6.65 -11.83 -25.20
CA ARG A 334 8.09 -11.56 -25.11
C ARG A 334 8.45 -10.23 -25.75
N GLN A 335 9.35 -9.54 -25.09
CA GLN A 335 10.17 -8.50 -25.69
C GLN A 335 11.52 -9.06 -26.15
N ASN A 336 12.06 -8.40 -27.18
CA ASN A 336 13.16 -8.78 -28.05
C ASN A 336 14.45 -9.18 -27.33
N GLY A 337 14.98 -10.37 -27.65
CA GLY A 337 16.37 -10.79 -27.36
C GLY A 337 16.53 -12.17 -26.72
N CYS A 338 15.54 -12.66 -25.97
CA CYS A 338 15.53 -14.01 -25.43
C CYS A 338 14.45 -14.85 -26.15
N ARG A 339 14.68 -16.14 -26.43
CA ARG A 339 13.78 -17.15 -27.10
C ARG A 339 12.32 -17.43 -26.60
N CYS A 340 11.26 -16.61 -26.76
CA CYS A 340 9.84 -17.06 -26.41
C CYS A 340 9.10 -17.22 -27.69
N ILE A 341 8.33 -18.28 -27.65
CA ILE A 341 7.39 -18.68 -28.66
C ILE A 341 6.08 -17.95 -28.35
N SER A 342 5.61 -17.19 -29.33
CA SER A 342 4.28 -16.60 -29.44
C SER A 342 3.27 -17.65 -29.93
N GLY A 343 2.02 -17.54 -29.48
CA GLY A 343 0.91 -18.35 -29.98
C GLY A 343 -0.43 -17.81 -29.49
N LEU A 344 -1.31 -17.48 -30.44
CA LEU A 344 -2.70 -17.09 -30.26
C LEU A 344 -3.60 -18.34 -30.44
N VAL A 345 -4.78 -18.43 -29.77
CA VAL A 345 -6.08 -18.96 -30.30
C VAL A 345 -7.12 -19.19 -29.17
N ALA A 346 -8.40 -19.10 -29.58
CA ALA A 346 -9.65 -18.81 -28.86
C ALA A 346 -10.38 -19.97 -28.11
N ALA A 347 -11.50 -19.57 -27.48
CA ALA A 347 -12.23 -20.18 -26.36
C ALA A 347 -13.20 -21.37 -26.64
N GLY A 348 -13.60 -22.06 -25.55
CA GLY A 348 -14.75 -22.99 -25.50
C GLY A 348 -15.49 -23.05 -24.13
N ARG A 349 -16.79 -22.68 -24.16
CA ARG A 349 -18.02 -23.03 -23.34
C ARG A 349 -17.97 -23.19 -21.79
N THR A 350 -18.61 -22.30 -21.01
CA THR A 350 -20.01 -22.22 -20.43
C THR A 350 -20.20 -22.82 -19.03
N ALA A 351 -20.61 -22.00 -18.05
CA ALA A 351 -21.79 -22.18 -17.18
C ALA A 351 -21.86 -21.05 -16.12
N ALA A 352 -23.08 -20.62 -15.77
CA ALA A 352 -23.40 -19.48 -14.91
C ALA A 352 -23.78 -19.89 -13.47
N ALA A 353 -23.79 -18.88 -12.58
CA ALA A 353 -24.46 -18.75 -11.27
C ALA A 353 -23.67 -19.14 -9.98
N PRO A 354 -24.09 -18.67 -8.78
CA PRO A 354 -24.50 -17.32 -8.39
C PRO A 354 -23.64 -16.77 -7.21
N TYR A 355 -23.73 -15.46 -6.96
CA TYR A 355 -23.01 -14.71 -5.93
C TYR A 355 -23.63 -14.91 -4.54
N GLU A 356 -22.85 -15.35 -3.54
CA GLU A 356 -23.17 -15.20 -2.11
C GLU A 356 -22.05 -14.41 -1.41
N ILE A 357 -22.45 -13.28 -0.83
CA ILE A 357 -21.60 -12.33 -0.11
C ILE A 357 -21.47 -12.78 1.35
N ARG A 358 -20.25 -12.83 1.88
CA ARG A 358 -19.98 -12.76 3.32
C ARG A 358 -18.89 -11.75 3.62
#